data_AF-A0A921JZD4-F1
#
_entry.id   AF-A0A921JZD4-F1
#
_cell.length_a   1.000
_cell.length_b   1.000
_cell.length_c   1.000
_cell.angle_alpha   90.00
_cell.angle_beta   90.00
_cell.angle_gamma   90.00
#
_symmetry.space_group_name_H-M   'P 1'
#
loop_
_entity.id
_entity.type
_entity.pdbx_description
1 polymer ?
#
loop_
_entity_poly.entity_id
_entity_poly.type
_entity_poly.pdbx_seq_one_letter_code
_entity_poly.pdbx_strand_id
1 'polypeptide(L)'
;RVKGAKALANWINTDEDLSRSGRTLVIGDLNSYAKEDPIATLEDAGLENMVAKFGGGDAYSYVFDGQTGYLDHALATAKLAGEIEGVVDWHNNSDEPDINDYNLDFGRSPAYFEDNPYRASDHDPVIIGFTPGGKGAPGDGGDDSDDDGEPQPSGPLGSLGSIGSGSAALLERFGLGN
;
A
#
# COMPACT_ATOMS: atom_id res chain seq x y z
N ARG A 1 13.27 -6.01 15.02
CA ARG A 1 12.85 -5.79 13.63
C ARG A 1 13.57 -6.72 12.64
N VAL A 2 14.91 -6.73 12.54
CA VAL A 2 15.66 -7.65 11.65
C VAL A 2 15.31 -9.14 11.78
N LYS A 3 15.17 -9.68 13.00
CA LYS A 3 14.76 -11.09 13.18
C LYS A 3 13.37 -11.39 12.59
N GLY A 4 12.44 -10.43 12.69
CA GLY A 4 11.11 -10.53 12.11
C GLY A 4 11.17 -10.50 10.58
N ALA A 5 11.95 -9.58 10.01
CA ALA A 5 12.20 -9.52 8.57
C ALA A 5 12.78 -10.84 8.03
N LYS A 6 13.77 -11.43 8.72
CA LYS A 6 14.32 -12.75 8.35
C LYS A 6 13.29 -13.87 8.43
N ALA A 7 12.46 -13.89 9.48
CA ALA A 7 11.41 -14.89 9.61
C ALA A 7 10.35 -14.78 8.50
N LEU A 8 9.94 -13.55 8.18
CA LEU A 8 9.01 -13.26 7.09
C LEU A 8 9.60 -13.66 5.72
N ALA A 9 10.83 -13.23 5.42
CA ALA A 9 11.53 -13.60 4.20
C ALA A 9 11.67 -15.12 4.05
N ASN A 10 12.01 -15.82 5.14
CA ASN A 10 12.10 -17.27 5.12
C ASN A 10 10.73 -17.88 4.81
N TRP A 11 9.67 -17.44 5.48
CA TRP A 11 8.33 -17.95 5.24
C TRP A 11 7.90 -17.77 3.77
N ILE A 12 8.07 -16.56 3.21
CA ILE A 12 7.77 -16.27 1.79
C ILE A 12 8.50 -17.23 0.85
N ASN A 13 9.76 -17.56 1.16
CA ASN A 13 10.61 -18.38 0.30
C ASN A 13 10.44 -19.90 0.51
N THR A 14 9.95 -20.34 1.67
CA THR A 14 9.84 -21.77 2.00
C THR A 14 8.41 -22.30 1.97
N ASP A 15 7.42 -21.43 2.10
CA ASP A 15 6.02 -21.80 1.97
C ASP A 15 5.72 -22.23 0.53
N GLU A 16 5.08 -23.39 0.35
CA GLU A 16 4.88 -23.99 -0.97
C GLU A 16 4.02 -23.13 -1.88
N ASP A 17 3.00 -22.45 -1.34
CA ASP A 17 2.07 -21.65 -2.14
C ASP A 17 2.66 -20.27 -2.45
N LEU A 18 3.26 -19.61 -1.45
CA LEU A 18 3.88 -18.31 -1.65
C LEU A 18 5.05 -18.39 -2.63
N SER A 19 5.97 -19.34 -2.43
CA SER A 19 7.14 -19.52 -3.30
C SER A 19 6.74 -19.93 -4.73
N ARG A 20 5.76 -20.82 -4.88
CA ARG A 20 5.24 -21.25 -6.20
C ARG A 20 4.51 -20.14 -6.93
N SER A 21 3.71 -19.34 -6.23
CA SER A 21 2.99 -18.22 -6.85
C SER A 21 3.98 -17.17 -7.35
N GLY A 22 5.03 -16.91 -6.56
CA GLY A 22 5.97 -15.82 -6.74
C GLY A 22 5.31 -14.44 -6.64
N ARG A 23 4.06 -14.34 -6.14
CA ARG A 23 3.27 -13.11 -6.07
C ARG A 23 2.92 -12.79 -4.61
N THR A 24 3.86 -12.15 -3.93
CA THR A 24 3.67 -11.72 -2.54
C THR A 24 3.87 -10.22 -2.45
N LEU A 25 2.96 -9.57 -1.73
CA LEU A 25 3.07 -8.18 -1.31
C LEU A 25 3.17 -8.16 0.23
N VAL A 26 4.23 -7.57 0.73
CA VAL A 26 4.37 -7.19 2.14
C VAL A 26 4.04 -5.70 2.23
N ILE A 27 2.96 -5.36 2.93
CA ILE A 27 2.46 -3.99 3.04
C ILE A 27 2.20 -3.59 4.49
N GLY A 28 2.44 -2.33 4.81
CA GLY A 28 2.07 -1.68 6.08
C GLY A 28 3.29 -1.21 6.87
N ASP A 29 3.04 -0.76 8.10
CA ASP A 29 4.06 -0.26 9.02
C ASP A 29 5.03 -1.38 9.45
N LEU A 30 6.29 -1.30 8.98
CA LEU A 30 7.39 -2.16 9.40
C LEU A 30 8.24 -1.52 10.50
N ASN A 31 7.86 -0.32 10.93
CA ASN A 31 8.48 0.50 11.96
C ASN A 31 9.99 0.62 11.73
N SER A 32 10.37 0.81 10.47
CA SER A 32 11.75 0.83 9.98
C SER A 32 11.82 1.81 8.82
N TYR A 33 12.76 2.77 8.86
CA TYR A 33 13.00 3.62 7.70
C TYR A 33 13.55 2.80 6.51
N ALA A 34 13.35 3.32 5.30
CA ALA A 34 13.73 2.72 4.02
C ALA A 34 15.10 2.05 3.96
N LYS A 35 16.11 2.64 4.62
CA LYS A 35 17.51 2.20 4.57
C LYS A 35 17.96 1.44 5.81
N GLU A 36 17.04 1.09 6.70
CA GLU A 36 17.38 0.28 7.87
C GLU A 36 17.48 -1.21 7.54
N ASP A 37 18.28 -1.93 8.33
CA ASP A 37 18.54 -3.36 8.17
C ASP A 37 17.31 -4.24 7.96
N PRO A 38 16.12 -4.02 8.59
CA PRO A 38 14.95 -4.86 8.32
C PRO A 38 14.45 -4.76 6.88
N ILE A 39 14.52 -3.57 6.28
CA ILE A 39 14.10 -3.35 4.90
C ILE A 39 15.15 -3.94 3.96
N ALA A 40 16.43 -3.64 4.20
CA ALA A 40 17.53 -4.26 3.44
C ALA A 40 17.49 -5.80 3.49
N THR A 41 17.12 -6.38 4.63
CA THR A 41 16.94 -7.84 4.78
C THR A 41 15.85 -8.40 3.86
N LEU A 42 14.73 -7.68 3.69
CA LEU A 42 13.64 -8.10 2.80
C LEU A 42 14.02 -7.89 1.33
N GLU A 43 14.73 -6.80 1.03
CA GLU A 43 15.26 -6.53 -0.32
C GLU A 43 16.30 -7.58 -0.76
N ASP A 44 17.24 -7.93 0.12
CA ASP A 44 18.23 -9.00 -0.11
C ASP A 44 17.56 -10.37 -0.32
N ALA A 45 16.34 -10.55 0.22
CA ALA A 45 15.54 -11.76 0.03
C ALA A 45 14.72 -11.76 -1.27
N GLY A 46 14.85 -10.73 -2.12
CA GLY A 46 14.24 -10.66 -3.44
C GLY A 46 12.92 -9.89 -3.51
N LEU A 47 12.59 -9.09 -2.49
CA LEU A 47 11.46 -8.16 -2.56
C LEU A 47 11.93 -6.79 -3.08
N GLU A 48 11.12 -6.15 -3.91
CA GLU A 48 11.35 -4.79 -4.44
C GLU A 48 10.57 -3.77 -3.63
N ASN A 49 11.23 -2.67 -3.23
CA ASN A 49 10.57 -1.54 -2.57
C ASN A 49 9.77 -0.69 -3.58
N MET A 50 8.46 -0.88 -3.58
CA MET A 50 7.54 -0.26 -4.52
C MET A 50 7.27 1.21 -4.15
N VAL A 51 7.29 1.56 -2.85
CA VAL A 51 7.20 2.97 -2.41
C VAL A 51 8.38 3.75 -2.98
N ALA A 52 9.61 3.25 -2.81
CA ALA A 52 10.80 3.88 -3.40
C ALA A 52 10.75 3.92 -4.94
N LYS A 53 10.22 2.87 -5.57
CA LYS A 53 10.13 2.75 -7.04
C LYS A 53 9.19 3.78 -7.67
N PHE A 54 8.09 4.13 -7.01
CA PHE A 54 7.09 5.07 -7.53
C PHE A 54 7.18 6.47 -6.94
N GLY A 55 7.47 6.61 -5.64
CA GLY A 55 7.60 7.90 -4.95
C GLY A 55 9.01 8.51 -5.02
N GLY A 56 10.03 7.72 -5.34
CA GLY A 56 11.40 8.21 -5.46
C GLY A 56 11.99 8.70 -4.13
N GLY A 57 12.83 9.75 -4.20
CA GLY A 57 13.49 10.32 -3.02
C GLY A 57 12.59 11.17 -2.13
N ASP A 58 11.38 11.50 -2.61
CA ASP A 58 10.41 12.36 -1.93
C ASP A 58 9.32 11.56 -1.20
N ALA A 59 9.41 10.23 -1.19
CA ALA A 59 8.43 9.37 -0.51
C ALA A 59 8.51 9.53 1.02
N TYR A 60 7.36 9.75 1.66
CA TYR A 60 7.21 9.72 3.11
C TYR A 60 5.78 9.30 3.48
N SER A 61 5.62 8.70 4.66
CA SER A 61 4.30 8.35 5.22
C SER A 61 4.15 8.85 6.66
N TYR A 62 5.22 9.45 7.20
CA TYR A 62 5.37 9.76 8.60
C TYR A 62 6.25 11.00 8.81
N VAL A 63 5.86 11.85 9.76
CA VAL A 63 6.60 13.04 10.18
C VAL A 63 6.84 12.97 11.68
N PHE A 64 8.09 13.09 12.10
CA PHE A 64 8.47 13.15 13.52
C PHE A 64 9.55 14.20 13.75
N ASP A 65 9.28 15.12 14.68
CA ASP A 65 10.21 16.19 15.06
C ASP A 65 10.73 17.00 13.86
N GLY A 66 9.85 17.27 12.89
CA GLY A 66 10.17 18.01 11.66
C GLY A 66 11.00 17.25 10.63
N GLN A 67 11.23 15.95 10.83
CA GLN A 67 11.89 15.06 9.87
C GLN A 67 10.85 14.17 9.18
N THR A 68 11.01 13.97 7.88
CA THR A 68 10.11 13.15 7.07
C THR A 68 10.77 11.83 6.67
N GLY A 69 9.96 10.79 6.56
CA GLY A 69 10.34 9.49 6.01
C GLY A 69 9.13 8.56 5.96
N TYR A 70 9.32 7.32 5.50
CA TYR A 70 8.25 6.33 5.53
C TYR A 70 8.62 5.14 6.40
N LEU A 71 7.65 4.76 7.23
CA LEU A 71 7.67 3.54 8.04
C LEU A 71 6.72 2.49 7.44
N ASP A 72 5.79 2.93 6.60
CA ASP A 72 4.85 2.12 5.86
C ASP A 72 5.46 1.74 4.52
N HIS A 73 5.50 0.44 4.25
CA HIS A 73 6.16 -0.09 3.05
C HIS A 73 5.16 -0.77 2.13
N ALA A 74 5.55 -0.86 0.86
CA ALA A 74 5.01 -1.81 -0.10
C ALA A 74 6.21 -2.54 -0.73
N LEU A 75 6.44 -3.78 -0.32
CA LEU A 75 7.54 -4.62 -0.77
C LEU A 75 6.98 -5.81 -1.55
N ALA A 76 7.31 -5.94 -2.82
CA ALA A 76 6.70 -6.95 -3.70
C ALA A 76 7.75 -7.91 -4.27
N THR A 77 7.42 -9.20 -4.37
CA THR A 77 8.24 -10.13 -5.15
C THR A 77 8.28 -9.71 -6.62
N ALA A 78 9.37 -10.00 -7.32
CA ALA A 78 9.62 -9.52 -8.69
C ALA A 78 8.45 -9.72 -9.67
N LYS A 79 7.73 -10.85 -9.57
CA LYS A 79 6.57 -11.14 -10.44
C LYS A 79 5.41 -10.18 -10.19
N LEU A 80 5.07 -9.93 -8.93
CA LEU A 80 4.02 -8.96 -8.57
C LEU A 80 4.49 -7.53 -8.79
N ALA A 81 5.77 -7.24 -8.56
CA ALA A 81 6.36 -5.93 -8.85
C ALA A 81 6.23 -5.52 -10.32
N GLY A 82 6.17 -6.50 -11.25
CA GLY A 82 5.89 -6.28 -12.67
C GLY A 82 4.40 -6.04 -13.01
N GLU A 83 3.49 -6.37 -12.09
CA GLU A 83 2.04 -6.19 -12.23
C GLU A 83 1.53 -4.90 -11.56
N ILE A 84 2.34 -4.28 -10.69
CA ILE A 84 2.03 -3.00 -10.04
C ILE A 84 2.13 -1.83 -11.04
N GLU A 85 1.08 -1.02 -11.08
CA GLU A 85 0.93 0.13 -11.99
C GLU A 85 1.19 1.48 -11.29
N GLY A 86 1.02 1.53 -9.95
CA GLY A 86 1.30 2.71 -9.13
C GLY A 86 1.30 2.39 -7.63
N VAL A 87 2.08 3.17 -6.87
CA VAL A 87 2.07 3.25 -5.41
C VAL A 87 2.08 4.72 -5.01
N VAL A 88 1.28 5.11 -4.03
CA VAL A 88 1.22 6.49 -3.52
C VAL A 88 0.90 6.49 -2.03
N ASP A 89 1.55 7.37 -1.30
CA ASP A 89 1.16 7.74 0.07
C ASP A 89 0.11 8.86 -0.05
N TRP A 90 -1.10 8.65 0.47
CA TRP A 90 -2.11 9.72 0.47
C TRP A 90 -1.88 10.62 1.68
N HIS A 91 -1.39 11.83 1.47
CA HIS A 91 -1.07 12.77 2.54
C HIS A 91 -2.32 13.44 3.14
N ASN A 92 -3.14 12.67 3.85
CA ASN A 92 -4.31 13.15 4.59
C ASN A 92 -4.12 13.11 6.11
N ASN A 93 -3.05 12.50 6.60
CA ASN A 93 -2.89 12.22 8.02
C ASN A 93 -1.60 12.82 8.56
N SER A 94 -0.43 12.40 8.08
CA SER A 94 0.85 12.68 8.73
C SER A 94 1.16 14.19 8.81
N ASP A 95 0.72 14.95 7.80
CA ASP A 95 0.91 16.40 7.66
C ASP A 95 -0.09 17.26 8.48
N GLU A 96 -1.16 16.66 8.99
CA GLU A 96 -2.20 17.42 9.72
C GLU A 96 -1.71 17.94 11.09
N PRO A 97 -2.41 18.85 11.76
CA PRO A 97 -2.09 19.18 13.15
C PRO A 97 -2.45 18.03 14.12
N ASP A 98 -1.57 17.73 15.07
CA ASP A 98 -1.84 16.72 16.11
C ASP A 98 -3.00 17.13 17.06
N ILE A 99 -3.34 18.43 17.11
CA ILE A 99 -4.49 18.93 17.87
C ILE A 99 -5.83 18.42 17.32
N ASN A 100 -5.87 18.02 16.05
CA ASN A 100 -7.07 17.48 15.38
C ASN A 100 -7.23 15.96 15.60
N ASP A 101 -6.31 15.33 16.35
CA ASP A 101 -6.32 13.89 16.61
C ASP A 101 -7.57 13.45 17.38
N TYR A 102 -8.06 12.25 17.08
CA TYR A 102 -9.18 11.62 17.77
C TYR A 102 -8.81 11.18 19.20
N ASN A 103 -7.52 10.95 19.47
CA ASN A 103 -7.06 10.63 20.82
C ASN A 103 -6.97 11.90 21.69
N LEU A 104 -7.23 11.73 22.98
CA LEU A 104 -7.23 12.83 23.96
C LEU A 104 -5.91 12.92 24.75
N ASP A 105 -4.86 12.30 24.22
CA ASP A 105 -3.55 12.30 24.88
C ASP A 105 -3.03 13.71 25.05
N PHE A 106 -2.18 13.91 26.06
CA PHE A 106 -1.60 15.21 26.40
C PHE A 106 -2.62 16.33 26.69
N GLY A 107 -3.88 15.99 26.98
CA GLY A 107 -4.93 16.94 27.35
C GLY A 107 -5.58 17.64 26.15
N ARG A 108 -5.56 17.01 24.98
CA ARG A 108 -6.25 17.52 23.78
C ARG A 108 -7.75 17.63 24.00
N SER A 109 -8.33 18.66 23.37
CA SER A 109 -9.77 18.89 23.41
C SER A 109 -10.44 18.15 22.25
N PRO A 110 -11.50 17.35 22.50
CA PRO A 110 -12.26 16.69 21.42
C PRO A 110 -12.97 17.67 20.48
N ALA A 111 -13.03 18.96 20.82
CA ALA A 111 -13.67 19.98 19.99
C ALA A 111 -12.91 20.33 18.70
N TYR A 112 -11.64 19.91 18.58
CA TYR A 112 -10.82 20.14 17.38
C TYR A 112 -10.86 18.96 16.40
N PHE A 113 -11.31 17.79 16.85
CA PHE A 113 -11.51 16.64 15.97
C PHE A 113 -12.71 16.88 15.03
N GLU A 114 -12.53 16.54 13.76
CA GLU A 114 -13.58 16.52 12.76
C GLU A 114 -13.81 15.09 12.26
N ASP A 115 -15.07 14.68 12.09
CA ASP A 115 -15.44 13.38 11.53
C ASP A 115 -15.28 13.39 10.00
N ASN A 116 -14.02 13.45 9.56
CA ASN A 116 -13.59 13.50 8.18
C ASN A 116 -12.32 12.61 8.02
N PRO A 117 -11.81 12.36 6.80
CA PRO A 117 -10.70 11.43 6.63
C PRO A 117 -9.34 12.02 7.05
N TYR A 118 -9.24 13.30 7.40
CA TYR A 118 -8.00 13.96 7.76
C TYR A 118 -7.65 13.72 9.24
N ARG A 119 -6.38 13.45 9.53
CA ARG A 119 -5.88 13.12 10.89
C ARG A 119 -6.64 11.96 11.55
N ALA A 120 -7.17 11.04 10.75
CA ALA A 120 -7.76 9.79 11.22
C ALA A 120 -6.69 8.77 11.67
N SER A 121 -5.42 9.03 11.36
CA SER A 121 -4.23 8.32 11.82
C SER A 121 -3.06 9.29 11.98
N ASP A 122 -2.00 8.86 12.65
CA ASP A 122 -0.69 9.50 12.66
C ASP A 122 0.18 9.14 11.44
N HIS A 123 -0.28 8.21 10.60
CA HIS A 123 0.37 7.76 9.36
C HIS A 123 -0.49 8.00 8.13
N ASP A 124 0.15 8.29 7.01
CA ASP A 124 -0.51 8.32 5.69
C ASP A 124 -0.74 6.89 5.17
N PRO A 125 -1.92 6.59 4.60
CA PRO A 125 -2.16 5.29 4.02
C PRO A 125 -1.41 5.12 2.69
N VAL A 126 -0.79 3.95 2.53
CA VAL A 126 -0.19 3.50 1.27
C VAL A 126 -1.27 2.91 0.36
N ILE A 127 -1.44 3.49 -0.83
CA ILE A 127 -2.38 3.02 -1.85
C ILE A 127 -1.60 2.39 -3.00
N ILE A 128 -2.01 1.18 -3.41
CA ILE A 128 -1.33 0.38 -4.43
C ILE A 128 -2.33 -0.02 -5.50
N GLY A 129 -1.97 0.25 -6.75
CA GLY A 129 -2.71 -0.22 -7.92
C GLY A 129 -1.91 -1.28 -8.68
N PHE A 130 -2.56 -2.40 -9.01
CA PHE A 130 -1.96 -3.45 -9.84
C PHE A 130 -2.99 -4.12 -10.74
N THR A 131 -2.52 -4.65 -11.87
CA THR A 131 -3.33 -5.42 -12.83
C THR A 131 -2.83 -6.87 -12.84
N PRO A 132 -3.60 -7.83 -12.27
CA PRO A 132 -3.25 -9.24 -12.33
C PRO A 132 -3.03 -9.70 -13.77
N GLY A 133 -1.94 -10.42 -14.04
CA GLY A 133 -1.59 -10.87 -15.40
C GLY A 133 -0.76 -9.89 -16.22
N GLY A 134 -0.52 -8.67 -15.72
CA GLY A 134 0.47 -7.72 -16.22
C GLY A 134 -0.10 -6.58 -17.07
N LYS A 135 0.76 -5.58 -17.34
CA LYS A 135 0.41 -4.38 -18.12
C LYS A 135 -0.04 -4.76 -19.53
N GLY A 136 -1.33 -4.52 -19.83
CA GLY A 136 -1.92 -4.82 -21.13
C GLY A 136 -2.56 -6.21 -21.27
N ALA A 137 -2.71 -6.96 -20.17
CA ALA A 137 -3.64 -8.08 -20.16
C ALA A 137 -5.04 -7.56 -20.50
N PRO A 138 -5.76 -8.16 -21.47
CA PRO A 138 -7.19 -7.91 -21.60
C PRO A 138 -7.79 -8.16 -20.23
N GLY A 139 -8.57 -7.20 -19.72
CA GLY A 139 -9.32 -7.42 -18.49
C GLY A 139 -9.96 -8.79 -18.58
N ASP A 140 -9.70 -9.62 -17.58
CA ASP A 140 -10.31 -10.92 -17.38
C ASP A 140 -11.83 -10.71 -17.39
N GLY A 141 -12.40 -10.71 -18.60
CA GLY A 141 -13.80 -10.96 -18.80
C GLY A 141 -13.96 -12.44 -18.55
N GLY A 142 -14.05 -12.78 -17.27
CA GLY A 142 -14.48 -14.08 -16.81
C GLY A 142 -15.77 -14.39 -17.58
N ASP A 143 -15.65 -15.34 -18.51
CA ASP A 143 -16.81 -16.08 -18.98
C ASP A 143 -17.19 -16.97 -17.80
N ASP A 144 -17.89 -16.37 -16.84
CA ASP A 144 -18.48 -17.04 -15.67
C ASP A 144 -19.63 -17.90 -16.19
N SER A 145 -19.29 -18.98 -16.90
CA SER A 145 -20.24 -19.98 -17.36
C SER A 145 -20.57 -21.02 -16.29
N ASP A 146 -20.05 -20.86 -15.07
CA ASP A 146 -20.41 -21.69 -13.93
C ASP A 146 -21.62 -21.05 -13.22
N ASP A 147 -22.81 -21.36 -13.75
CA ASP A 147 -24.12 -21.07 -13.16
C ASP A 147 -24.36 -21.98 -11.94
N ASP A 148 -23.89 -21.55 -10.77
CA ASP A 148 -24.24 -22.11 -9.48
C ASP A 148 -25.20 -21.21 -8.70
N GLY A 149 -26.24 -20.67 -9.36
CA GLY A 149 -27.55 -20.34 -8.76
C GLY A 149 -27.60 -19.40 -7.55
N GLU A 150 -26.49 -18.79 -7.14
CA GLU A 150 -26.39 -17.81 -6.07
C GLU A 150 -26.83 -16.44 -6.63
N PRO A 151 -27.78 -15.74 -6.00
CA PRO A 151 -28.20 -14.41 -6.45
C PRO A 151 -27.04 -13.41 -6.28
N GLN A 152 -26.33 -13.15 -7.37
CA GLN A 152 -25.32 -12.10 -7.45
C GLN A 152 -25.97 -10.73 -7.17
N PRO A 153 -25.38 -9.88 -6.31
CA PRO A 153 -25.85 -8.52 -6.13
C PRO A 153 -25.75 -7.78 -7.47
N SER A 154 -26.92 -7.42 -8.01
CA SER A 154 -27.07 -6.74 -9.30
C SER A 154 -26.68 -5.27 -9.17
N GLY A 155 -25.38 -5.01 -9.29
CA GLY A 155 -24.83 -3.70 -9.61
C GLY A 155 -23.60 -3.92 -10.49
N PRO A 156 -23.42 -3.23 -11.61
CA PRO A 156 -22.22 -3.39 -12.41
C PRO A 156 -21.04 -2.86 -11.59
N LEU A 157 -20.20 -3.76 -11.09
CA LEU A 157 -18.77 -3.46 -10.93
C LEU A 157 -18.26 -3.22 -12.35
N GLY A 158 -18.41 -1.98 -12.82
CA GLY A 158 -17.93 -1.55 -14.12
C GLY A 158 -16.47 -1.95 -14.26
N SER A 159 -16.11 -2.52 -15.42
CA SER A 159 -14.74 -2.88 -15.76
C SER A 159 -13.79 -1.78 -15.29
N LEU A 160 -13.05 -2.10 -14.24
CA LEU A 160 -12.02 -1.26 -13.65
C LEU A 160 -10.87 -1.28 -14.66
N GLY A 161 -10.99 -0.54 -15.77
CA GLY A 161 -9.97 -0.45 -16.82
C GLY A 161 -8.58 -0.16 -16.26
N SER A 162 -7.55 -0.35 -17.09
CA SER A 162 -6.14 -0.13 -16.70
C SER A 162 -5.99 1.18 -15.91
N ILE A 163 -5.30 1.09 -14.78
CA ILE A 163 -4.98 2.25 -13.96
C ILE A 163 -3.96 3.04 -14.78
N GLY A 164 -4.24 4.30 -15.08
CA GLY A 164 -3.21 5.17 -15.67
C GLY A 164 -1.93 5.03 -14.85
N SER A 165 -0.78 4.86 -15.50
CA SER A 165 0.45 4.56 -14.76
C SER A 165 0.86 5.75 -13.90
N GLY A 166 1.18 5.48 -12.62
CA GLY A 166 1.73 6.48 -11.70
C GLY A 166 0.78 6.91 -10.57
N SER A 167 1.37 7.55 -9.57
CA SER A 167 0.76 7.87 -8.27
C SER A 167 -0.42 8.84 -8.36
N ALA A 168 -0.35 9.85 -9.24
CA ALA A 168 -1.43 10.83 -9.41
C ALA A 168 -2.71 10.22 -9.99
N ALA A 169 -2.58 9.35 -11.01
CA ALA A 169 -3.71 8.65 -11.60
C ALA A 169 -4.40 7.70 -10.61
N LEU A 170 -3.65 7.18 -9.62
CA LEU A 170 -4.20 6.35 -8.56
C LEU A 170 -5.08 7.18 -7.62
N LEU A 171 -4.61 8.34 -7.16
CA LEU A 171 -5.40 9.24 -6.32
C LEU A 171 -6.65 9.76 -7.05
N GLU A 172 -6.52 10.21 -8.30
CA GLU A 172 -7.65 10.66 -9.11
C GLU A 172 -8.72 9.58 -9.28
N ARG A 173 -8.31 8.32 -9.52
CA ARG A 173 -9.24 7.19 -9.67
C ARG A 173 -10.09 6.95 -8.44
N PHE A 174 -9.55 7.18 -7.26
CA PHE A 174 -10.28 7.05 -6.00
C PHE A 174 -10.95 8.35 -5.53
N GLY A 175 -10.84 9.44 -6.30
CA GLY A 175 -11.34 10.75 -5.90
C GLY A 175 -10.60 11.33 -4.69
N LEU A 176 -9.33 10.95 -4.52
CA LEU A 176 -8.44 11.35 -3.42
C LEU A 176 -7.41 12.41 -3.85
N GLY A 177 -7.45 12.82 -5.12
CA GLY A 177 -6.67 13.95 -5.61
C GLY A 177 -7.21 15.28 -5.07
N ASN A 178 -6.31 16.18 -4.71
CA ASN A 178 -6.63 17.57 -4.37
C ASN A 178 -7.19 18.35 -5.57
#